data_AF-A0A2E7WF27-F1
#
_entry.id   AF-A0A2E7WF27-F1
#
_cell.length_a   1.000
_cell.length_b   1.000
_cell.length_c   1.000
_cell.angle_alpha   90.00
_cell.angle_beta   90.00
_cell.angle_gamma   90.00
#
_symmetry.space_group_name_H-M   'P 1'
#
loop_
_entity.id
_entity.type
_entity.pdbx_description
1 polymer ?
#
loop_
_entity_poly.entity_id
_entity_poly.type
_entity_poly.pdbx_seq_one_letter_code
_entity_poly.pdbx_strand_id
1 'polypeptide(L)' 'MKKQVLAMGGGGFTMKPENLKLDHYLLSMSDKKNPKVCFIPTASGDDESYRRRFYSAYKKLNCETSHLSL' A
#
# COMPACT_ATOMS: atom_id res chain seq x y z
N MET A 1 -5.28 -7.47 -17.92
CA MET A 1 -5.83 -6.90 -16.67
C MET A 1 -6.67 -5.67 -16.97
N LYS A 2 -7.91 -5.62 -16.46
CA LYS A 2 -8.78 -4.43 -16.55
C LYS A 2 -8.35 -3.41 -15.49
N LYS A 3 -8.48 -2.11 -15.78
CA LYS A 3 -8.23 -1.06 -14.77
C LYS A 3 -9.32 -1.15 -13.69
N GLN A 4 -8.92 -1.09 -12.43
CA GLN A 4 -9.82 -1.17 -11.29
C GLN A 4 -9.52 -0.03 -10.31
N VAL A 5 -10.54 0.42 -9.59
CA VAL A 5 -10.43 1.42 -8.53
C VAL A 5 -11.06 0.84 -7.28
N LEU A 6 -10.32 0.86 -6.17
CA LEU A 6 -10.80 0.47 -4.85
C LEU A 6 -10.90 1.73 -3.99
N ALA A 7 -12.13 2.10 -3.61
CA ALA A 7 -12.36 3.18 -2.65
C ALA A 7 -12.42 2.61 -1.23
N MET A 8 -11.73 3.24 -0.29
CA MET A 8 -11.63 2.82 1.11
C MET A 8 -11.88 4.01 2.03
N GLY A 9 -12.67 3.82 3.10
CA GLY A 9 -12.88 4.84 4.14
C GLY A 9 -11.76 4.92 5.19
N GLY A 10 -10.63 4.25 4.95
CA GLY A 10 -9.54 4.00 5.90
C GLY A 10 -9.18 2.51 5.99
N GLY A 11 -8.06 2.19 6.64
CA GLY A 11 -7.65 0.81 6.91
C GLY A 11 -6.34 0.38 6.24
N GLY A 12 -6.08 -0.93 6.25
CA GLY A 12 -4.82 -1.52 5.83
C GLY A 12 -3.66 -1.08 6.74
N PHE A 13 -2.47 -0.93 6.15
CA PHE A 13 -1.26 -0.53 6.88
C PHE A 13 -1.39 0.80 7.66
N THR A 14 -2.31 1.69 7.23
CA THR A 14 -2.53 3.02 7.84
C THR A 14 -3.26 2.98 9.19
N MET A 15 -3.93 1.89 9.54
CA MET A 15 -4.66 1.77 10.82
C MET A 15 -4.27 0.54 11.63
N LYS A 16 -3.97 -0.59 10.98
CA LYS A 16 -3.66 -1.87 11.65
C LYS A 16 -2.47 -2.54 10.97
N PRO A 17 -1.22 -2.13 11.26
CA PRO A 17 -0.03 -2.69 10.61
C PRO A 17 0.18 -4.19 10.87
N GLU A 18 -0.46 -4.75 11.89
CA GLU A 18 -0.54 -6.17 12.20
C GLU A 18 -1.61 -6.95 11.40
N ASN A 19 -2.54 -6.26 10.74
CA ASN A 19 -3.62 -6.88 9.96
C ASN A 19 -3.70 -6.32 8.53
N LEU A 20 -3.02 -7.02 7.62
CA LEU A 20 -2.86 -6.62 6.22
C LEU A 20 -3.91 -7.24 5.27
N LYS A 21 -5.08 -7.66 5.75
CA LYS A 21 -6.12 -8.28 4.90
C LYS A 21 -6.53 -7.37 3.73
N LEU A 22 -6.64 -6.07 3.97
CA LEU A 22 -6.98 -5.09 2.93
C LEU A 22 -5.83 -4.92 1.93
N ASP A 23 -4.58 -4.88 2.41
CA ASP A 23 -3.41 -4.80 1.55
C ASP A 23 -3.25 -6.06 0.68
N HIS A 24 -3.51 -7.26 1.24
CA HIS A 24 -3.55 -8.50 0.46
C HIS A 24 -4.65 -8.48 -0.61
N TYR A 25 -5.84 -7.97 -0.27
CA TYR A 25 -6.91 -7.81 -1.24
C TYR A 25 -6.50 -6.85 -2.37
N LEU A 26 -5.88 -5.71 -2.04
CA LEU A 26 -5.35 -4.77 -3.04
C LEU A 26 -4.33 -5.44 -3.97
N LEU A 27 -3.39 -6.23 -3.44
CA LEU A 27 -2.41 -6.95 -4.25
C LEU A 27 -3.05 -8.01 -5.14
N SER A 28 -4.10 -8.70 -4.66
CA SER A 28 -4.84 -9.70 -5.43
C SER A 28 -5.58 -9.14 -6.64
N MET A 29 -5.79 -7.82 -6.70
CA MET A 29 -6.35 -7.14 -7.87
C MET A 29 -5.34 -7.03 -9.03
N SER A 30 -4.09 -7.45 -8.82
CA SER A 30 -3.09 -7.55 -9.88
C SER A 30 -2.85 -8.99 -10.29
N ASP A 31 -2.86 -9.25 -11.60
CA ASP A 31 -2.47 -10.56 -12.16
C ASP A 31 -0.94 -10.81 -12.12
N LYS A 32 -0.15 -9.84 -11.62
CA LYS A 32 1.31 -9.94 -11.59
C LYS A 32 1.77 -10.75 -10.37
N LYS A 33 2.73 -11.66 -10.58
CA LYS A 33 3.37 -12.42 -9.50
C LYS A 33 4.10 -11.53 -8.49
N ASN A 34 4.69 -10.42 -8.92
CA ASN A 34 5.34 -9.42 -8.06
C ASN A 34 4.87 -8.02 -8.49
N PRO A 35 3.70 -7.55 -8.03
CA PRO A 35 3.14 -6.27 -8.43
C PRO A 35 3.99 -5.10 -7.91
N LYS A 36 4.02 -4.00 -8.66
CA LYS A 36 4.65 -2.75 -8.22
C LYS A 36 3.62 -1.90 -7.47
N VAL A 37 3.98 -1.45 -6.27
CA VAL A 37 3.14 -0.61 -5.42
C VAL A 37 3.85 0.71 -5.16
N CYS A 38 3.25 1.81 -5.61
CA CYS A 38 3.74 3.16 -5.35
C CYS A 38 2.86 3.82 -4.28
N PHE A 39 3.45 4.24 -3.17
CA PHE A 39 2.77 4.98 -2.12
C PHE A 39 2.93 6.50 -2.33
N ILE A 40 1.83 7.25 -2.21
CA ILE A 40 1.79 8.71 -2.37
C ILE A 40 1.28 9.30 -1.04
N PRO A 41 2.18 9.78 -0.15
CA PRO A 41 1.84 10.21 1.21
C PRO A 41 1.37 11.66 1.33
N THR A 42 1.13 12.36 0.22
CA THR A 42 0.81 13.79 0.20
C THR A 42 -0.43 14.15 1.03
N ALA A 43 -1.41 13.25 1.16
CA ALA A 43 -2.59 13.44 2.02
C ALA A 43 -2.25 13.56 3.53
N SER A 44 -1.11 13.02 3.95
CA SER A 44 -0.55 13.17 5.30
C SER A 44 0.46 14.30 5.43
N GLY A 45 0.69 15.10 4.38
CA GLY A 45 1.76 16.09 4.35
C GLY A 45 3.16 15.44 4.32
N ASP A 46 3.28 14.31 3.60
CA ASP A 46 4.54 13.56 3.44
C ASP A 46 5.16 13.09 4.76
N ASP A 47 4.31 12.79 5.75
CA ASP A 47 4.71 12.30 7.07
C ASP A 47 5.58 11.03 6.97
N GLU A 48 6.80 11.13 7.48
CA GLU A 48 7.78 10.04 7.45
C GLU A 48 7.30 8.81 8.24
N SER A 49 6.47 8.98 9.27
CA SER A 49 5.87 7.85 10.00
C SER A 49 4.97 7.02 9.10
N TYR A 50 4.17 7.63 8.22
CA TYR A 50 3.34 6.92 7.25
C TYR A 50 4.19 6.17 6.23
N ARG A 51 5.26 6.81 5.75
CA ARG A 51 6.23 6.17 4.86
C ARG A 51 6.86 4.94 5.52
N ARG A 52 7.35 5.05 6.76
CA ARG A 52 7.95 3.93 7.51
C ARG A 52 6.95 2.81 7.76
N ARG A 53 5.69 3.14 8.04
CA ARG A 53 4.60 2.17 8.22
C ARG A 53 4.29 1.42 6.92
N PHE A 54 4.23 2.12 5.79
CA PHE A 54 4.08 1.53 4.46
C PHE A 54 5.18 0.48 4.21
N TYR A 55 6.45 0.87 4.32
CA TYR A 55 7.56 -0.06 4.10
C TYR A 55 7.60 -1.22 5.10
N SER A 56 7.30 -0.97 6.39
CA SER A 56 7.25 -2.04 7.40
C SER A 56 6.14 -3.06 7.16
N ALA A 57 5.00 -2.64 6.61
CA ALA A 57 3.92 -3.53 6.23
C ALA A 57 4.24 -4.26 4.93
N TYR A 58 4.60 -3.53 3.87
CA TYR A 58 4.73 -4.07 2.52
C TYR A 58 5.99 -4.91 2.32
N LYS A 59 7.04 -4.76 3.15
CA LYS A 59 8.17 -5.71 3.14
C LYS A 59 7.78 -7.15 3.49
N LYS A 60 6.62 -7.34 4.13
CA LYS A 60 6.07 -8.66 4.48
C LYS A 60 5.24 -9.25 3.34
N LEU A 61 5.00 -8.48 2.28
CA LEU A 61 4.16 -8.82 1.15
C LEU A 61 5.05 -9.05 -0.09
N ASN A 62 4.62 -9.94 -0.97
CA ASN A 62 5.32 -10.22 -2.22
C ASN A 62 5.00 -9.13 -3.27
N CYS A 63 5.69 -7.98 -3.17
CA CYS A 63 5.54 -6.84 -4.06
C CYS A 63 6.84 -6.01 -4.15
N GLU A 64 6.98 -5.21 -5.20
CA GLU A 64 8.04 -4.19 -5.31
C GLU A 64 7.48 -2.83 -4.88
N THR A 65 8.09 -2.22 -3.87
CA THR A 65 7.59 -0.97 -3.27
C THR A 65 8.37 0.26 -3.74
N SER A 66 7.66 1.34 -4.02
CA SER A 66 8.21 2.70 -4.20
C SER A 66 7.35 3.73 -3.45
N HIS A 67 7.88 4.93 -3.28
CA HIS A 67 7.07 6.08 -2.86
C HIS A 67 7.38 7.28 -3.75
N LEU A 68 6.42 8.19 -3.84
CA LEU A 68 6.57 9.49 -4.48
C LEU A 68 6.16 10.56 -3.46
N SER A 69 7.10 11.41 -3.07
CA SER A 69 6.89 12.60 -2.24
C SER A 69 7.17 13.86 -3.07
N LEU A 70 6.54 14.98 -2.72
CA LEU A 70 6.69 16.28 -3.38
C LEU A 70 7.51 17.26 -2.54
#